data_AF-Q8GPE1-F1
#
_entry.id   AF-Q8GPE1-F1
#
_cell.length_a   1.000
_cell.length_b   1.000
_cell.length_c   1.000
_cell.angle_alpha   90.00
_cell.angle_beta   90.00
_cell.angle_gamma   90.00
#
_symmetry.space_group_name_H-M   'P 1'
#
loop_
_entity.id
_entity.type
_entity.pdbx_description
1 polymer ?
#
loop_
_entity_poly.entity_id
_entity_poly.type
_entity_poly.pdbx_seq_one_letter_code
_entity_poly.pdbx_strand_id
1 'polypeptide(L)'
;MSGRISEPDRQGFCDYFVQFGGESTTQVRDRLGLTIRAIIESVADGSKSLLVSHGPSILQFCRRVLNPVPDIHGLKNCCILHFTYDQGQFELISVYNPVEVEYIYGGEE
;
A
#
# COMPACT_ATOMS: atom_id res chain seq x y z
N MET A 1 14.42 -7.09 -35.81
CA MET A 1 13.23 -7.22 -34.95
C MET A 1 12.92 -5.84 -34.38
N SER A 2 11.79 -5.28 -34.79
CA SER A 2 11.33 -3.97 -34.33
C SER A 2 10.84 -4.11 -32.89
N GLY A 3 11.64 -3.65 -31.93
CA GLY A 3 11.21 -3.53 -30.53
C GLY A 3 10.22 -2.39 -30.44
N ARG A 4 8.92 -2.71 -30.48
CA ARG A 4 7.88 -1.76 -30.10
C ARG A 4 8.10 -1.42 -28.63
N ILE A 5 8.57 -0.21 -28.40
CA ILE A 5 8.54 0.44 -27.10
C ILE A 5 7.05 0.61 -26.81
N SER A 6 6.49 -0.23 -25.94
CA SER A 6 5.14 -0.04 -25.42
C SER A 6 5.08 1.35 -24.80
N GLU A 7 4.08 2.14 -25.20
CA GLU A 7 3.85 3.47 -24.65
C GLU A 7 3.89 3.45 -23.12
N PRO A 8 4.53 4.44 -22.48
CA PRO A 8 4.57 4.50 -21.03
C PRO A 8 3.14 4.76 -20.53
N ASP A 9 2.55 3.74 -19.93
CA ASP A 9 1.38 3.92 -19.07
C ASP A 9 1.70 5.07 -18.12
N ARG A 10 0.86 6.10 -18.15
CA ARG A 10 1.01 7.37 -17.44
C ARG A 10 0.82 7.20 -15.92
N GLN A 11 1.55 6.30 -15.29
CA GLN A 11 1.35 5.93 -13.89
C GLN A 11 2.67 5.61 -13.19
N GLY A 12 3.45 6.66 -12.91
CA GLY A 12 4.62 6.62 -12.04
C GLY A 12 5.93 6.22 -12.71
N PHE A 13 7.02 6.34 -11.97
CA PHE A 13 8.39 6.00 -12.42
C PHE A 13 8.62 4.50 -12.67
N CYS A 14 7.57 3.66 -12.64
CA CYS A 14 7.56 2.20 -12.85
C CYS A 14 8.92 1.52 -12.56
N ASP A 15 9.61 1.12 -13.63
CA ASP A 15 10.89 0.41 -13.59
C ASP A 15 12.04 1.30 -14.08
N TYR A 16 11.80 2.61 -14.21
CA TYR A 16 12.77 3.58 -14.72
C TYR A 16 14.09 3.52 -13.94
N PHE A 17 14.02 3.31 -12.63
CA PHE A 17 15.19 3.28 -11.76
C PHE A 17 15.91 1.93 -11.72
N VAL A 18 15.33 0.87 -12.29
CA VAL A 18 15.94 -0.49 -12.27
C VAL A 18 17.28 -0.48 -12.97
N GLN A 19 17.41 0.25 -14.09
CA GLN A 19 18.67 0.38 -14.82
C GLN A 19 19.80 1.04 -14.02
N PHE A 20 19.45 1.78 -12.96
CA PHE A 20 20.38 2.45 -12.06
C PHE A 20 20.56 1.69 -10.73
N GLY A 21 20.06 0.44 -10.64
CA GLY A 21 20.12 -0.38 -9.42
C GLY A 21 19.00 -0.13 -8.41
N GLY A 22 17.96 0.61 -8.79
CA GLY A 22 16.74 0.76 -7.98
C GLY A 22 15.81 -0.46 -8.07
N GLU A 23 14.77 -0.47 -7.23
CA GLU A 23 13.74 -1.51 -7.26
C GLU A 23 12.66 -1.21 -8.32
N SER A 24 12.13 -2.27 -8.93
CA SER A 24 10.92 -2.23 -9.74
C SER A 24 9.68 -2.05 -8.86
N THR A 25 8.58 -1.61 -9.46
CA THR A 25 7.31 -1.45 -8.72
C THR A 25 6.83 -2.79 -8.13
N THR A 26 7.02 -3.88 -8.88
CA THR A 26 6.66 -5.24 -8.42
C THR A 26 7.54 -5.70 -7.27
N GLN A 27 8.85 -5.43 -7.32
CA GLN A 27 9.78 -5.79 -6.24
C GLN A 27 9.39 -5.12 -4.91
N VAL A 28 9.12 -3.81 -4.92
CA VAL A 28 8.67 -3.08 -3.73
C VAL A 28 7.36 -3.66 -3.20
N ARG A 29 6.41 -3.93 -4.10
CA ARG A 29 5.10 -4.48 -3.77
C ARG A 29 5.18 -5.84 -3.09
N ASP A 30 5.96 -6.76 -3.64
CA ASP A 30 6.09 -8.12 -3.09
C ASP A 30 6.88 -8.09 -1.78
N ARG A 31 7.96 -7.29 -1.70
CA ARG A 31 8.73 -7.12 -0.47
C ARG A 31 7.84 -6.61 0.67
N LEU A 32 7.06 -5.55 0.44
CA LEU A 32 6.15 -5.02 1.46
C LEU A 32 5.07 -6.02 1.86
N GLY A 33 4.46 -6.70 0.89
CA GLY A 33 3.44 -7.70 1.15
C GLY A 33 3.95 -8.88 1.99
N LEU A 34 5.20 -9.30 1.78
CA LEU A 34 5.83 -10.36 2.58
C LEU A 34 6.23 -9.87 3.97
N THR A 35 6.89 -8.71 4.06
CA THR A 35 7.35 -8.14 5.34
C THR A 35 6.18 -7.85 6.28
N ILE A 36 5.12 -7.22 5.79
CA ILE A 36 3.97 -6.87 6.64
C ILE A 36 3.24 -8.12 7.13
N ARG A 37 3.05 -9.14 6.28
CA ARG A 37 2.47 -10.42 6.72
C ARG A 37 3.31 -11.09 7.80
N ALA A 38 4.63 -11.19 7.58
CA ALA A 38 5.52 -11.78 8.57
C ALA A 38 5.47 -11.04 9.92
N ILE A 39 5.38 -9.71 9.91
CA ILE A 39 5.22 -8.92 11.14
C ILE A 39 3.89 -9.25 11.83
N ILE A 40 2.78 -9.20 11.10
CA ILE A 40 1.45 -9.43 11.69
C ILE A 40 1.27 -10.88 12.18
N GLU A 41 1.83 -11.87 11.49
CA GLU A 41 1.81 -13.28 11.92
C GLU A 41 2.75 -13.55 13.12
N SER A 42 3.69 -12.66 13.40
CA SER A 42 4.61 -12.79 14.53
C SER A 42 4.09 -12.16 15.83
N VAL A 43 3.06 -11.31 15.76
CA VAL A 43 2.46 -10.69 16.96
C VAL A 43 1.35 -11.57 17.55
N ALA A 44 1.02 -11.35 18.82
CA ALA A 44 -0.05 -12.07 19.49
C ALA A 44 -1.41 -11.81 18.82
N ASP A 45 -2.23 -12.85 18.70
CA ASP A 45 -3.58 -12.71 18.15
C ASP A 45 -4.42 -11.72 18.98
N GLY A 46 -5.24 -10.93 18.30
CA GLY A 46 -6.01 -9.83 18.90
C GLY A 46 -5.21 -8.60 19.34
N SER A 47 -3.89 -8.56 19.13
CA SER A 47 -3.08 -7.37 19.41
C SER A 47 -3.25 -6.28 18.35
N LYS A 48 -2.88 -5.03 18.71
CA LYS A 48 -2.86 -3.89 17.79
C LYS A 48 -1.43 -3.49 17.49
N SER A 49 -1.09 -3.44 16.20
CA SER A 49 0.24 -3.08 15.71
C SER A 49 0.20 -1.77 14.93
N LEU A 50 1.16 -0.87 15.19
CA LEU A 50 1.35 0.35 14.40
C LEU A 50 2.56 0.17 13.47
N LEU A 51 2.31 0.29 12.17
CA LEU A 51 3.35 0.23 11.14
C LEU A 51 3.49 1.60 10.48
N VAL A 52 4.73 2.09 10.35
CA VAL A 52 5.03 3.39 9.74
C VAL A 52 5.80 3.17 8.45
N SER A 53 5.31 3.76 7.36
CA SER A 53 5.94 3.68 6.04
C SER A 53 5.65 4.94 5.21
N HIS A 54 6.10 4.96 3.96
CA HIS A 54 5.90 6.09 3.05
C HIS A 54 4.70 5.87 2.12
N GLY A 55 4.09 6.95 1.65
CA GLY A 55 2.89 6.93 0.80
C GLY A 55 2.97 5.95 -0.38
N PRO A 56 4.01 6.02 -1.24
CA PRO A 56 4.14 5.10 -2.37
C PRO A 56 4.21 3.63 -1.94
N SER A 57 4.91 3.33 -0.85
CA SER A 57 5.00 1.98 -0.27
C SER A 57 3.64 1.49 0.20
N ILE A 58 2.92 2.31 0.96
CA ILE A 58 1.58 1.98 1.46
C ILE A 58 0.62 1.70 0.30
N LEU A 59 0.65 2.51 -0.76
CA LEU A 59 -0.17 2.30 -1.95
C LEU A 59 0.16 0.99 -2.67
N GLN A 60 1.44 0.63 -2.79
CA GLN A 60 1.81 -0.67 -3.35
C GLN A 60 1.33 -1.83 -2.49
N PHE A 61 1.43 -1.70 -1.16
CA PHE A 61 0.87 -2.70 -0.24
C PHE A 61 -0.65 -2.85 -0.42
N CYS A 62 -1.41 -1.74 -0.46
CA CYS A 62 -2.86 -1.77 -0.70
C CYS A 62 -3.19 -2.50 -2.01
N ARG A 63 -2.49 -2.18 -3.10
CA ARG A 63 -2.62 -2.85 -4.41
C ARG A 63 -2.27 -4.33 -4.38
N ARG A 64 -1.51 -4.79 -3.38
CA ARG A 64 -1.11 -6.19 -3.25
C ARG A 64 -2.11 -7.06 -2.50
N VAL A 65 -2.82 -6.46 -1.54
CA VAL A 65 -3.65 -7.19 -0.57
C VAL A 65 -5.14 -6.92 -0.71
N LEU A 66 -5.53 -5.83 -1.37
CA LEU A 66 -6.94 -5.46 -1.58
C LEU A 66 -7.37 -5.75 -3.01
N ASN A 67 -8.55 -6.34 -3.17
CA ASN A 67 -9.21 -6.52 -4.46
C ASN A 67 -10.74 -6.48 -4.29
N PRO A 68 -11.46 -5.48 -4.84
CA PRO A 68 -10.92 -4.33 -5.57
C PRO A 68 -10.10 -3.40 -4.67
N VAL A 69 -9.20 -2.62 -5.28
CA VAL A 69 -8.46 -1.58 -4.54
C VAL A 69 -9.41 -0.39 -4.34
N PRO A 70 -9.66 0.03 -3.08
CA PRO A 70 -10.54 1.17 -2.81
C PRO A 70 -9.91 2.46 -3.35
N ASP A 71 -10.77 3.38 -3.75
CA ASP A 71 -10.33 4.70 -4.19
C ASP A 71 -9.96 5.56 -2.98
N ILE A 72 -8.66 5.64 -2.67
CA ILE A 72 -8.10 6.37 -1.54
C ILE A 72 -7.20 7.53 -2.00
N HIS A 73 -7.70 8.34 -2.92
CA HIS A 73 -7.01 9.54 -3.37
C HIS A 73 -6.76 10.56 -2.22
N GLY A 74 -5.69 11.35 -2.35
CA GLY A 74 -5.42 12.45 -1.43
C GLY A 74 -4.72 12.09 -0.12
N LEU A 75 -4.08 10.91 -0.02
CA LEU A 75 -3.25 10.56 1.14
C LEU A 75 -2.17 11.63 1.39
N LYS A 76 -2.36 12.41 2.46
CA LYS A 76 -1.38 13.38 2.96
C LYS A 76 -0.44 12.70 3.95
N ASN A 77 0.61 13.44 4.35
CA ASN A 77 1.46 13.00 5.44
C ASN A 77 0.63 12.76 6.71
N CYS A 78 1.00 11.72 7.45
CA CYS A 78 0.33 11.30 8.69
C CYS A 78 -1.10 10.78 8.52
N CYS A 79 -1.60 10.51 7.31
CA CYS A 79 -2.81 9.72 7.15
C CYS A 79 -2.65 8.33 7.78
N ILE A 80 -3.69 7.88 8.49
CA ILE A 80 -3.73 6.62 9.22
C ILE A 80 -4.66 5.68 8.46
N LEU A 81 -4.12 4.54 8.01
CA LEU A 81 -4.90 3.48 7.40
C LEU A 81 -5.13 2.38 8.44
N HIS A 82 -6.39 2.08 8.72
CA HIS A 82 -6.78 1.05 9.67
C HIS A 82 -7.16 -0.23 8.93
N PHE A 83 -6.43 -1.30 9.21
CA PHE A 83 -6.67 -2.62 8.64
C PHE A 83 -7.05 -3.63 9.72
N THR A 84 -7.94 -4.55 9.36
CA THR A 84 -8.08 -5.84 10.04
C THR A 84 -7.28 -6.90 9.28
N TYR A 85 -6.84 -7.92 10.00
CA TYR A 85 -6.14 -9.07 9.45
C TYR A 85 -6.73 -10.35 10.03
N ASP A 86 -7.13 -11.27 9.15
CA ASP A 86 -7.59 -12.60 9.54
C ASP A 86 -7.13 -13.63 8.50
N GLN A 87 -6.50 -14.71 8.97
CA GLN A 87 -6.05 -15.86 8.15
C GLN A 87 -5.43 -15.49 6.78
N GLY A 88 -4.49 -14.53 6.75
CA GLY A 88 -3.78 -14.15 5.52
C GLY A 88 -4.46 -13.05 4.69
N GLN A 89 -5.67 -12.64 5.07
CA GLN A 89 -6.45 -11.62 4.39
C GLN A 89 -6.39 -10.29 5.14
N PHE A 90 -6.18 -9.21 4.40
CA PHE A 90 -6.27 -7.86 4.91
C PHE A 90 -7.57 -7.24 4.42
N GLU A 91 -8.23 -6.51 5.30
CA GLU A 91 -9.39 -5.68 4.97
C GLU A 91 -9.11 -4.25 5.43
N LEU A 92 -9.33 -3.28 4.55
CA LEU A 92 -9.21 -1.86 4.89
C LEU A 92 -10.52 -1.40 5.52
N ILE A 93 -10.46 -0.99 6.79
CA ILE A 93 -11.61 -0.50 7.53
C ILE A 93 -11.80 0.99 7.30
N SER A 94 -10.74 1.78 7.48
CA SER A 94 -10.85 3.24 7.34
C SER A 94 -9.52 3.90 6.97
N VAL A 95 -9.63 5.10 6.41
CA VAL A 95 -8.49 6.00 6.18
C VAL A 95 -8.82 7.34 6.81
N TYR A 96 -8.06 7.71 7.83
CA TYR A 96 -8.26 8.93 8.59
C TYR A 96 -7.14 9.93 8.33
N ASN A 97 -7.50 11.18 8.06
CA ASN A 97 -6.57 12.29 7.93
C ASN A 97 -6.65 13.16 9.20
N PRO A 98 -5.64 13.09 10.09
CA PRO A 98 -5.69 13.80 11.37
C PRO A 98 -5.48 15.32 11.23
N VAL A 99 -4.96 15.79 10.09
CA VAL A 99 -4.70 17.22 9.86
C VAL A 99 -6.00 17.95 9.54
N GLU A 100 -6.81 17.37 8.65
CA GLU A 100 -8.11 17.94 8.24
C GLU A 100 -9.27 17.40 9.08
N VAL A 101 -9.01 16.43 9.95
CA VAL A 101 -10.01 15.79 10.83
C VAL A 101 -11.14 15.16 10.01
N GLU A 102 -10.78 14.35 9.01
CA GLU A 102 -11.73 13.74 8.08
C GLU A 102 -11.42 12.25 7.84
N TYR A 103 -12.47 11.48 7.52
CA TYR A 103 -12.32 10.15 6.95
C TYR A 103 -12.31 10.23 5.42
N ILE A 104 -11.20 9.82 4.82
CA ILE A 104 -11.06 9.67 3.36
C ILE A 104 -11.82 8.42 2.90
N TYR A 105 -11.92 7.40 3.76
CA TYR A 105 -12.59 6.13 3.46
C TYR A 105 -13.11 5.47 4.75
N GLY A 106 -14.29 4.82 4.66
CA GLY A 106 -14.80 3.90 5.69
C GLY A 106 -15.05 4.50 7.07
N GLY A 107 -15.21 5.81 7.17
CA GLY A 107 -15.63 6.49 8.40
C GLY A 107 -17.08 6.19 8.75
N GLU A 108 -17.43 6.33 10.02
CA GLU A 108 -18.82 6.46 10.45
C GLU A 108 -19.33 7.86 10.03
N GLU A 109 -20.56 7.94 9.49
CA GLU A 109 -21.27 9.22 9.28
C GLU A 109 -21.51 9.97 10.60
#